data_AF-A0A6A5BVL1-F1
#
_entry.id   AF-A0A6A5BVL1-F1
#
_cell.length_a   1.000
_cell.length_b   1.000
_cell.length_c   1.000
_cell.angle_alpha   90.00
_cell.angle_beta   90.00
_cell.angle_gamma   90.00
#
_symmetry.space_group_name_H-M   'P 1'
#
loop_
_entity.id
_entity.type
_entity.pdbx_description
1 polymer ?
#
loop_
_entity_poly.entity_id
_entity_poly.type
_entity_poly.pdbx_seq_one_letter_code
_entity_poly.pdbx_strand_id
1 'polypeptide(L)'
;MSFSNYGLYGDSGSTTQPPSSLNNESGVHFQNSSVTSYLSSQRKFAKPLDAGKTELRIDESNFRREDDLESHYRGDVGKKKSAVKSALVNLVKAVVIMMLFAFFVGVVILIVQLVELFHASQIADYNIHIKLSAECEAVAMGINNRVTDMDPNQQINFNITHQPHITLYLTRFISEFRDTIVSDVNNTLISQFNTLNLGNCSISTTTYFNVSGSYAMWDVHNSPCLQGLNNAIVNATSRYVDPRSKSTIPSWVNNLPPQLRQVKVLMIQQYGSPNVFSQFQPHVTIAHDDVTPTQLDSAVRAIGTPVPCTYKLRYVSIGLTGDYGTVLRGKDVAIFDLEQL
;
A
#
# COMPACT_ATOMS: atom_id res chain seq x y z
N MET A 1 37.23 17.58 -2.04
CA MET A 1 36.69 18.66 -2.90
C MET A 1 35.35 19.05 -2.30
N SER A 2 35.31 20.23 -1.69
CA SER A 2 34.23 20.71 -0.82
C SER A 2 33.28 21.57 -1.65
N PHE A 3 31.97 21.33 -1.57
CA PHE A 3 30.98 22.27 -2.07
C PHE A 3 29.98 22.65 -0.99
N SER A 4 29.92 23.97 -0.83
CA SER A 4 29.35 24.84 0.18
C SER A 4 27.83 24.77 0.38
N ASN A 5 27.49 25.08 1.63
CA ASN A 5 26.25 25.66 2.14
C ASN A 5 25.60 26.70 1.22
N TYR A 6 24.28 26.62 1.08
CA TYR A 6 23.43 27.79 0.85
C TYR A 6 22.60 28.04 2.10
N GLY A 7 23.09 28.97 2.92
CA GLY A 7 22.29 29.67 3.91
C GLY A 7 21.82 30.99 3.31
N LEU A 8 20.54 31.30 3.44
CA LEU A 8 20.00 32.62 3.18
C LEU A 8 19.74 33.29 4.54
N TYR A 9 20.64 34.19 4.92
CA TYR A 9 20.45 35.20 5.95
C TYR A 9 19.75 36.40 5.32
N GLY A 10 18.62 36.82 5.90
CA GLY A 10 18.02 38.14 5.72
C GLY A 10 18.21 38.93 7.01
N ASP A 11 18.82 40.10 6.87
CA ASP A 11 19.32 40.94 7.96
C ASP A 11 18.26 41.92 8.49
N SER A 12 18.58 42.43 9.68
CA SER A 12 17.85 43.20 10.68
C SER A 12 17.05 44.44 10.28
N GLY A 13 15.96 44.66 11.02
CA GLY A 13 15.32 45.97 11.25
C GLY A 13 14.84 46.04 12.70
N SER A 14 15.56 46.79 13.53
CA SER A 14 15.34 46.99 14.97
C SER A 14 14.34 48.12 15.24
N THR A 15 13.38 47.91 16.15
CA THR A 15 12.81 48.99 16.97
C THR A 15 12.41 48.50 18.37
N THR A 16 12.65 49.39 19.32
CA THR A 16 12.68 49.32 20.78
C THR A 16 11.33 49.03 21.50
N GLN A 17 11.42 48.32 22.62
CA GLN A 17 10.41 48.05 23.68
C GLN A 17 10.17 49.26 24.64
N PRO A 18 9.51 49.14 25.83
CA PRO A 18 8.12 48.79 26.27
C PRO A 18 7.59 49.91 27.25
N PRO A 19 6.71 49.77 28.30
CA PRO A 19 5.97 48.62 28.91
C PRO A 19 4.52 48.92 29.44
N SER A 20 3.99 47.96 30.24
CA SER A 20 2.81 47.94 31.15
C SER A 20 1.65 47.07 30.64
N SER A 21 0.90 46.28 31.43
CA SER A 21 0.87 45.98 32.87
C SER A 21 -0.09 44.79 33.12
N LEU A 22 0.23 43.98 34.15
CA LEU A 22 -0.64 43.38 35.20
C LEU A 22 -2.13 43.06 34.92
N ASN A 23 -2.51 41.79 35.12
CA ASN A 23 -3.48 41.26 36.12
C ASN A 23 -3.97 39.87 35.66
N ASN A 24 -3.71 38.76 36.38
CA ASN A 24 -4.30 38.26 37.62
C ASN A 24 -5.62 37.47 37.41
N GLU A 25 -5.70 36.35 38.15
CA GLU A 25 -6.91 35.57 38.56
C GLU A 25 -7.25 34.22 37.88
N SER A 26 -7.15 33.17 38.73
CA SER A 26 -8.21 32.21 39.10
C SER A 26 -8.86 31.39 37.97
N GLY A 27 -8.67 30.07 37.87
CA GLY A 27 -8.97 29.08 38.90
C GLY A 27 -10.36 28.48 38.65
N VAL A 28 -10.44 27.31 37.99
CA VAL A 28 -11.63 26.42 38.06
C VAL A 28 -11.18 24.96 38.00
N HIS A 29 -11.36 24.30 39.14
CA HIS A 29 -11.46 22.85 39.31
C HIS A 29 -12.73 22.36 38.62
N PHE A 30 -12.67 21.28 37.82
CA PHE A 30 -13.80 20.38 37.65
C PHE A 30 -13.37 18.92 37.77
N GLN A 31 -14.02 18.25 38.72
CA GLN A 31 -13.94 16.82 38.98
C GLN A 31 -14.82 16.04 38.00
N ASN A 32 -14.41 14.77 37.79
CA ASN A 32 -15.20 13.56 37.57
C ASN A 32 -16.56 13.66 36.84
N SER A 33 -16.67 12.90 35.75
CA SER A 33 -17.78 11.95 35.63
C SER A 33 -17.41 10.79 34.69
N SER A 34 -17.30 9.62 35.31
CA SER A 34 -17.37 8.30 34.71
C SER A 34 -18.80 7.99 34.27
N VAL A 35 -19.05 7.68 32.99
CA VAL A 35 -20.31 7.07 32.52
C VAL A 35 -20.06 6.16 31.31
N THR A 36 -20.03 4.86 31.62
CA THR A 36 -20.59 3.70 30.88
C THR A 36 -20.51 3.59 29.35
N SER A 37 -19.79 2.53 28.94
CA SER A 37 -20.24 1.45 28.04
C SER A 37 -21.28 1.79 26.97
N TYR A 38 -20.86 1.79 25.70
CA TYR A 38 -21.76 1.53 24.58
C TYR A 38 -21.41 0.22 23.88
N LEU A 39 -22.47 -0.55 23.74
CA LEU A 39 -22.56 -1.94 23.36
C LEU A 39 -22.15 -2.22 21.92
N SER A 40 -21.63 -3.43 21.77
CA SER A 40 -21.45 -4.19 20.55
C SER A 40 -22.67 -4.11 19.61
N SER A 41 -22.46 -3.62 18.40
CA SER A 41 -23.33 -3.87 17.26
C SER A 41 -22.64 -4.89 16.34
N GLN A 42 -22.60 -6.15 16.77
CA GLN A 42 -22.35 -7.25 15.85
C GLN A 42 -23.61 -7.47 15.02
N ARG A 43 -23.63 -6.91 13.81
CA ARG A 43 -24.60 -7.31 12.80
C ARG A 43 -24.35 -8.77 12.45
N LYS A 44 -25.19 -9.66 13.00
CA LYS A 44 -25.36 -11.02 12.51
C LYS A 44 -25.75 -10.95 11.04
N PHE A 45 -24.86 -11.39 10.16
CA PHE A 45 -25.23 -11.72 8.80
C PHE A 45 -26.27 -12.84 8.86
N ALA A 46 -27.47 -12.55 8.35
CA ALA A 46 -28.48 -13.55 8.12
C ALA A 46 -27.91 -14.58 7.13
N LYS A 47 -28.08 -15.87 7.45
CA LYS A 47 -27.77 -16.96 6.54
C LYS A 47 -28.53 -16.75 5.22
N PRO A 48 -27.91 -17.01 4.06
CA PRO A 48 -28.64 -17.00 2.80
C PRO A 48 -29.78 -18.02 2.89
N LEU A 49 -30.98 -17.58 2.51
CA LEU A 49 -32.12 -18.46 2.30
C LEU A 49 -31.71 -19.53 1.28
N ASP A 50 -31.93 -20.78 1.68
CA ASP A 50 -31.76 -21.99 0.88
C ASP A 50 -32.60 -21.84 -0.39
N ALA A 51 -31.94 -21.58 -1.52
CA ALA A 51 -32.58 -21.54 -2.82
C ALA A 51 -32.97 -22.98 -3.16
N GLY A 52 -34.27 -23.24 -3.04
CA GLY A 52 -34.87 -24.56 -3.15
C GLY A 52 -34.34 -25.36 -4.32
N LYS A 53 -33.99 -26.62 -4.03
CA LYS A 53 -33.83 -27.67 -5.02
C LYS A 53 -35.14 -27.80 -5.81
N THR A 54 -35.15 -27.30 -7.03
CA THR A 54 -36.12 -27.69 -8.04
C THR A 54 -35.78 -29.11 -8.47
N GLU A 55 -36.35 -30.10 -7.77
CA GLU A 55 -36.37 -31.48 -8.25
C GLU A 55 -37.23 -31.53 -9.52
N LEU A 56 -36.56 -31.58 -10.67
CA LEU A 56 -37.16 -31.97 -11.94
C LEU A 56 -37.53 -33.45 -11.85
N ARG A 57 -38.76 -33.71 -11.39
CA ARG A 57 -39.39 -35.01 -11.42
C ARG A 57 -39.83 -35.27 -12.86
N ILE A 58 -39.01 -36.01 -13.61
CA ILE A 58 -39.40 -36.55 -14.91
C ILE A 58 -40.31 -37.74 -14.63
N ASP A 59 -41.57 -37.61 -15.01
CA ASP A 59 -42.57 -38.67 -14.94
C ASP A 59 -42.31 -39.67 -16.09
N GLU A 60 -41.74 -40.84 -15.76
CA GLU A 60 -41.43 -41.91 -16.71
C GLU A 60 -42.64 -42.78 -17.08
N SER A 61 -43.87 -42.42 -16.68
CA SER A 61 -45.02 -43.33 -16.84
C SER A 61 -45.74 -43.30 -18.20
N ASN A 62 -45.21 -42.65 -19.24
CA ASN A 62 -45.94 -42.48 -20.52
C ASN A 62 -45.22 -42.95 -21.79
N PHE A 63 -44.24 -43.85 -21.68
CA PHE A 63 -43.55 -44.37 -22.85
C PHE A 63 -43.57 -45.91 -22.91
N ARG A 64 -44.77 -46.52 -22.94
CA ARG A 64 -44.92 -47.93 -23.33
C ARG A 64 -46.38 -48.24 -23.69
N ARG A 65 -46.55 -48.97 -24.79
CA ARG A 65 -47.77 -49.24 -25.59
C ARG A 65 -47.92 -48.15 -26.65
N GLU A 66 -47.71 -48.41 -27.92
CA GLU A 66 -48.16 -49.56 -28.72
C GLU A 66 -47.04 -49.96 -29.68
N ASP A 67 -46.74 -51.26 -29.81
CA ASP A 67 -46.06 -51.83 -30.98
C ASP A 67 -46.05 -53.36 -30.84
N ASP A 68 -47.23 -53.97 -30.86
CA ASP A 68 -47.40 -55.41 -31.06
C ASP A 68 -48.45 -55.58 -32.16
N LEU A 69 -48.04 -55.66 -33.43
CA LEU A 69 -48.71 -56.40 -34.53
C LEU A 69 -48.17 -55.99 -35.90
N GLU A 70 -46.92 -56.33 -36.22
CA GLU A 70 -46.51 -56.52 -37.63
C GLU A 70 -45.25 -57.37 -37.77
N SER A 71 -45.27 -58.56 -37.16
CA SER A 71 -44.31 -59.62 -37.46
C SER A 71 -44.95 -60.62 -38.41
N HIS A 72 -44.93 -60.37 -39.71
CA HIS A 72 -44.82 -61.40 -40.75
C HIS A 72 -44.73 -60.72 -42.12
N TYR A 73 -43.85 -61.26 -42.99
CA TYR A 73 -43.60 -60.80 -44.36
C TYR A 73 -42.71 -59.55 -44.55
N ARG A 74 -41.42 -59.66 -44.23
CA ARG A 74 -40.38 -59.06 -45.09
C ARG A 74 -39.06 -59.81 -44.98
N GLY A 75 -38.68 -60.41 -46.11
CA GLY A 75 -37.54 -61.30 -46.27
C GLY A 75 -36.18 -60.69 -45.94
N ASP A 76 -35.22 -61.60 -45.88
CA ASP A 76 -33.81 -61.50 -45.46
C ASP A 76 -32.93 -60.44 -46.16
N VAL A 77 -33.52 -59.51 -46.91
CA VAL A 77 -32.84 -58.41 -47.60
C VAL A 77 -32.81 -57.12 -46.75
N GLY A 78 -33.57 -57.05 -45.65
CA GLY A 78 -33.70 -55.86 -44.78
C GLY A 78 -32.73 -55.78 -43.59
N LYS A 79 -32.25 -56.91 -43.05
CA LYS A 79 -31.39 -56.93 -41.84
C LYS A 79 -30.02 -56.28 -42.07
N LYS A 80 -29.46 -56.36 -43.28
CA LYS A 80 -28.20 -55.69 -43.64
C LYS A 80 -28.33 -54.16 -43.66
N LYS A 81 -29.48 -53.61 -44.06
CA LYS A 81 -29.71 -52.14 -44.08
C LYS A 81 -29.87 -51.56 -42.66
N SER A 82 -30.40 -52.34 -41.72
CA SER A 82 -30.55 -51.93 -40.32
C SER A 82 -29.19 -51.87 -39.58
N ALA A 83 -28.34 -52.87 -39.76
CA ALA A 83 -26.99 -52.89 -39.17
C ALA A 83 -26.11 -51.73 -39.67
N VAL A 84 -26.20 -51.40 -40.98
CA VAL A 84 -25.47 -50.26 -41.57
C VAL A 84 -25.97 -48.92 -41.02
N LYS A 85 -27.30 -48.74 -40.87
CA LYS A 85 -27.85 -47.53 -40.23
C LYS A 85 -27.42 -47.40 -38.77
N SER A 86 -27.43 -48.48 -38.00
CA SER A 86 -26.98 -48.47 -36.61
C SER A 86 -25.49 -48.14 -36.48
N ALA A 87 -24.64 -48.72 -37.34
CA ALA A 87 -23.21 -48.43 -37.38
C ALA A 87 -22.94 -46.96 -37.75
N LEU A 88 -23.67 -46.42 -38.73
CA LEU A 88 -23.56 -45.03 -39.13
C LEU A 88 -23.98 -44.06 -38.02
N VAL A 89 -25.09 -44.34 -37.31
CA VAL A 89 -25.54 -43.54 -36.17
C VAL A 89 -24.51 -43.55 -35.04
N ASN A 90 -23.92 -44.71 -34.74
CA ASN A 90 -22.88 -44.81 -33.71
C ASN A 90 -21.59 -44.06 -34.12
N LEU A 91 -21.21 -44.09 -35.39
CA LEU A 91 -20.08 -43.32 -35.92
C LEU A 91 -20.33 -41.81 -35.79
N VAL A 92 -21.52 -41.33 -36.16
CA VAL A 92 -21.89 -39.91 -36.02
C VAL A 92 -21.85 -39.48 -34.56
N LYS A 93 -22.40 -40.30 -33.64
CA LYS A 93 -22.32 -40.03 -32.19
C LYS A 93 -20.87 -39.93 -31.70
N ALA A 94 -19.99 -40.84 -32.13
CA ALA A 94 -18.58 -40.81 -31.74
C ALA A 94 -17.88 -39.54 -32.25
N VAL A 95 -18.15 -39.11 -33.49
CA VAL A 95 -17.60 -37.87 -34.05
C VAL A 95 -18.08 -36.65 -33.27
N VAL A 96 -19.37 -36.56 -32.94
CA VAL A 96 -19.92 -35.45 -32.14
C VAL A 96 -19.30 -35.41 -30.74
N ILE A 97 -19.14 -36.57 -30.09
CA ILE A 97 -18.49 -36.65 -28.78
C ILE A 97 -17.03 -36.18 -28.86
N MET A 98 -16.28 -36.60 -29.89
CA MET A 98 -14.90 -36.15 -30.08
C MET A 98 -14.82 -34.64 -30.35
N MET A 99 -15.75 -34.06 -31.12
CA MET A 99 -15.82 -32.62 -31.34
C MET A 99 -16.13 -31.84 -30.06
N LEU A 100 -17.08 -32.31 -29.25
CA LEU A 100 -17.41 -31.70 -27.96
C LEU A 100 -16.23 -31.78 -26.97
N PHE A 101 -15.52 -32.92 -26.95
CA PHE A 101 -14.32 -33.09 -26.14
C PHE A 101 -13.20 -32.12 -26.58
N ALA A 102 -12.94 -32.02 -27.88
CA ALA A 102 -11.96 -31.08 -28.42
C ALA A 102 -12.33 -29.61 -28.12
N PHE A 103 -13.61 -29.25 -28.24
CA PHE A 103 -14.11 -27.92 -27.87
C PHE A 103 -13.90 -27.65 -26.37
N PHE A 104 -14.25 -28.61 -25.50
CA PHE A 104 -14.05 -28.48 -24.07
C PHE A 104 -12.57 -28.30 -23.71
N VAL A 105 -11.67 -29.09 -24.31
CA VAL A 105 -10.22 -28.95 -24.14
C VAL A 105 -9.76 -27.56 -24.61
N GLY A 106 -10.25 -27.08 -25.76
CA GLY A 106 -9.95 -25.74 -26.26
C GLY A 106 -10.39 -24.62 -25.30
N VAL A 107 -11.59 -24.74 -24.72
CA VAL A 107 -12.10 -23.79 -23.71
C VAL A 107 -11.26 -23.82 -22.44
N VAL A 108 -10.86 -25.00 -21.95
CA VAL A 108 -10.00 -25.12 -20.78
C VAL A 108 -8.63 -24.47 -21.02
N ILE A 109 -8.01 -24.70 -22.19
CA ILE A 109 -6.74 -24.05 -22.55
C ILE A 109 -6.90 -22.53 -22.60
N LEU A 110 -7.98 -22.02 -23.21
CA LEU A 110 -8.28 -20.59 -23.25
C LEU A 110 -8.44 -20.00 -21.84
N ILE A 111 -9.15 -20.68 -20.94
CA ILE A 111 -9.33 -20.25 -19.55
C ILE A 111 -7.98 -20.21 -18.83
N VAL A 112 -7.12 -21.22 -18.99
CA VAL A 112 -5.78 -21.22 -18.38
C VAL A 112 -4.95 -20.03 -18.89
N GLN A 113 -4.95 -19.79 -20.21
CA GLN A 113 -4.25 -18.64 -20.80
C GLN A 113 -4.80 -17.31 -20.31
N LEU A 114 -6.13 -17.18 -20.17
CA LEU A 114 -6.76 -15.99 -19.61
C LEU A 114 -6.39 -15.80 -18.14
N VAL A 115 -6.36 -16.86 -17.33
CA VAL A 115 -5.94 -16.80 -15.92
C VAL A 115 -4.48 -16.38 -15.80
N GLU A 116 -3.58 -16.91 -16.64
CA GLU A 116 -2.19 -16.47 -16.69
C GLU A 116 -2.05 -14.99 -17.12
N LEU A 117 -2.87 -14.54 -18.08
CA LEU A 117 -2.99 -13.13 -18.46
C LEU A 117 -3.57 -12.25 -17.34
N PHE A 118 -4.47 -12.76 -16.50
CA PHE A 118 -5.02 -12.06 -15.35
C PHE A 118 -4.10 -12.07 -14.13
N HIS A 119 -3.19 -13.03 -14.03
CA HIS A 119 -2.10 -13.02 -13.07
C HIS A 119 -1.02 -11.99 -13.44
N ALA A 120 -0.97 -11.56 -14.70
CA ALA A 120 -0.10 -10.47 -15.13
C ALA A 120 -0.54 -9.14 -14.47
N SER A 121 0.38 -8.55 -13.71
CA SER A 121 0.27 -7.22 -13.07
C SER A 121 -0.73 -7.13 -11.91
N GLN A 122 -0.61 -8.00 -10.90
CA GLN A 122 -0.93 -7.50 -9.55
C GLN A 122 0.12 -6.43 -9.17
N ILE A 123 -0.37 -5.33 -8.60
CA ILE A 123 0.47 -4.22 -8.14
C ILE A 123 0.42 -4.17 -6.63
N ALA A 124 1.55 -3.83 -6.02
CA ALA A 124 1.63 -3.58 -4.59
C ALA A 124 2.27 -2.22 -4.36
N ASP A 125 1.57 -1.37 -3.62
CA ASP A 125 2.15 -0.14 -3.10
C ASP A 125 2.92 -0.50 -1.83
N TYR A 126 4.25 -0.55 -1.95
CA TYR A 126 5.13 -0.81 -0.82
C TYR A 126 5.85 0.45 -0.39
N ASN A 127 6.05 0.54 0.92
CA ASN A 127 6.91 1.52 1.55
C ASN A 127 8.04 0.78 2.26
N ILE A 128 9.25 0.94 1.75
CA ILE A 128 10.48 0.51 2.44
C ILE A 128 10.83 1.63 3.42
N HIS A 129 10.84 1.33 4.71
CA HIS A 129 10.89 2.34 5.76
C HIS A 129 11.73 1.93 6.96
N ILE A 130 12.08 2.91 7.78
CA ILE A 130 12.65 2.74 9.11
C ILE A 130 11.52 2.84 10.14
N LYS A 131 11.51 1.91 11.10
CA LYS A 131 10.63 1.99 12.26
C LYS A 131 11.26 2.90 13.31
N LEU A 132 10.45 3.76 13.92
CA LEU A 132 10.88 4.57 15.04
C LEU A 132 11.18 3.69 16.26
N SER A 133 12.01 4.16 17.21
CA SER A 133 12.08 3.55 18.54
C SER A 133 10.73 3.69 19.25
N ALA A 134 10.49 2.89 20.30
CA ALA A 134 9.24 2.95 21.04
C ALA A 134 8.97 4.35 21.63
N GLU A 135 10.02 5.02 22.10
CA GLU A 135 9.95 6.38 22.64
C GLU A 135 9.62 7.40 21.55
N CYS A 136 10.31 7.34 20.40
CA CYS A 136 10.04 8.22 19.26
C CYS A 136 8.65 7.98 18.65
N GLU A 137 8.20 6.73 18.57
CA GLU A 137 6.85 6.38 18.13
C GLU A 137 5.80 6.99 19.06
N ALA A 138 5.98 6.87 20.38
CA ALA A 138 5.09 7.47 21.35
C ALA A 138 5.02 9.00 21.21
N VAL A 139 6.15 9.67 20.95
CA VAL A 139 6.19 11.12 20.69
C VAL A 139 5.42 11.46 19.40
N ALA A 140 5.66 10.74 18.30
CA ALA A 140 4.95 10.96 17.04
C ALA A 140 3.43 10.73 17.17
N MET A 141 3.02 9.69 17.91
CA MET A 141 1.61 9.43 18.24
C MET A 141 1.00 10.56 19.07
N GLY A 142 1.72 11.06 20.09
CA GLY A 142 1.27 12.20 20.90
C GLY A 142 1.09 13.47 20.07
N ILE A 143 1.99 13.74 19.12
CA ILE A 143 1.87 14.86 18.18
C ILE A 143 0.64 14.67 17.29
N ASN A 144 0.49 13.51 16.66
CA ASN A 144 -0.65 13.19 15.79
C ASN A 144 -2.00 13.34 16.51
N ASN A 145 -2.10 12.87 17.75
CA ASN A 145 -3.30 13.02 18.56
C ASN A 145 -3.63 14.49 18.83
N ARG A 146 -2.63 15.30 19.20
CA ARG A 146 -2.81 16.74 19.40
C ARG A 146 -3.22 17.47 18.11
N VAL A 147 -2.65 17.11 16.96
CA VAL A 147 -3.12 17.65 15.67
C VAL A 147 -4.57 17.26 15.44
N THR A 148 -4.93 15.99 15.65
CA THR A 148 -6.31 15.50 15.47
C THR A 148 -7.33 16.23 16.35
N ASP A 149 -6.96 16.58 17.58
CA ASP A 149 -7.83 17.34 18.49
C ASP A 149 -8.08 18.79 17.99
N MET A 150 -7.14 19.37 17.24
CA MET A 150 -7.20 20.75 16.72
C MET A 150 -7.66 20.84 15.27
N ASP A 151 -7.48 19.76 14.51
CA ASP A 151 -7.84 19.60 13.11
C ASP A 151 -8.60 18.28 12.92
N PRO A 152 -9.93 18.29 13.03
CA PRO A 152 -10.75 17.09 12.91
C PRO A 152 -10.83 16.55 11.47
N ASN A 153 -10.34 17.31 10.48
CA ASN A 153 -10.27 16.86 9.09
C ASN A 153 -8.98 16.11 8.78
N GLN A 154 -8.00 16.09 9.69
CA GLN A 154 -6.77 15.35 9.45
C GLN A 154 -7.05 13.83 9.38
N GLN A 155 -6.45 13.16 8.41
CA GLN A 155 -6.83 11.80 8.01
C GLN A 155 -5.87 10.69 8.49
N ILE A 156 -4.72 11.03 9.07
CA ILE A 156 -3.72 10.06 9.52
C ILE A 156 -4.01 9.64 10.96
N ASN A 157 -4.54 8.45 11.20
CA ASN A 157 -4.71 7.93 12.57
C ASN A 157 -3.60 6.96 12.98
N PHE A 158 -2.68 7.39 13.85
CA PHE A 158 -1.61 6.50 14.34
C PHE A 158 -2.04 5.49 15.41
N ASN A 159 -3.15 5.69 16.11
CA ASN A 159 -3.61 4.76 17.14
C ASN A 159 -4.19 3.47 16.56
N ILE A 160 -4.70 3.53 15.32
CA ILE A 160 -5.48 2.44 14.74
C ILE A 160 -4.91 2.00 13.39
N THR A 161 -4.80 2.92 12.43
CA THR A 161 -4.63 2.56 11.01
C THR A 161 -3.19 2.66 10.55
N HIS A 162 -2.51 3.74 10.89
CA HIS A 162 -1.20 4.09 10.33
C HIS A 162 -0.09 3.88 11.36
N GLN A 163 1.11 3.62 10.85
CA GLN A 163 2.33 3.51 11.65
C GLN A 163 3.26 4.70 11.35
N PRO A 164 3.71 5.44 12.38
CA PRO A 164 4.75 6.46 12.19
C PRO A 164 6.06 5.78 11.79
N HIS A 165 6.69 6.31 10.75
CA HIS A 165 7.89 5.73 10.15
C HIS A 165 8.67 6.81 9.39
N ILE A 166 9.89 6.49 8.99
CA ILE A 166 10.68 7.30 8.06
C ILE A 166 10.76 6.54 6.74
N THR A 167 10.18 7.11 5.67
CA THR A 167 10.19 6.49 4.35
C THR A 167 11.60 6.49 3.77
N LEU A 168 12.14 5.32 3.42
CA LEU A 168 13.36 5.20 2.62
C LEU A 168 13.01 5.16 1.13
N TYR A 169 11.99 4.42 0.74
CA TYR A 169 11.58 4.35 -0.65
C TYR A 169 10.09 3.96 -0.76
N LEU A 170 9.30 4.89 -1.30
CA LEU A 170 7.87 4.72 -1.54
C LEU A 170 7.60 4.80 -3.04
N THR A 171 7.06 3.72 -3.59
CA THR A 171 6.61 3.62 -4.99
C THR A 171 5.72 2.38 -5.17
N ARG A 172 5.19 2.20 -6.38
CA ARG A 172 4.45 0.99 -6.75
C ARG A 172 5.40 -0.02 -7.36
N PHE A 173 5.38 -1.24 -6.83
CA PHE A 173 6.14 -2.36 -7.33
C PHE A 173 5.24 -3.35 -8.06
N ILE A 174 5.83 -4.09 -8.99
CA ILE A 174 5.18 -5.24 -9.60
C ILE A 174 5.15 -6.34 -8.54
N SER A 175 3.96 -6.82 -8.17
CA SER A 175 3.81 -7.66 -6.98
C SER A 175 4.47 -9.03 -7.11
N GLU A 176 4.68 -9.52 -8.34
CA GLU A 176 5.37 -10.78 -8.63
C GLU A 176 6.82 -10.80 -8.11
N PHE A 177 7.44 -9.61 -7.96
CA PHE A 177 8.78 -9.48 -7.41
C PHE A 177 8.81 -9.31 -5.90
N ARG A 178 7.70 -9.48 -5.18
CA ARG A 178 7.63 -9.30 -3.71
C ARG A 178 8.78 -9.98 -2.98
N ASP A 179 8.96 -11.28 -3.18
CA ASP A 179 9.96 -12.05 -2.43
C ASP A 179 11.39 -11.69 -2.88
N THR A 180 11.57 -11.36 -4.16
CA THR A 180 12.84 -10.85 -4.70
C THR A 180 13.20 -9.49 -4.09
N ILE A 181 12.25 -8.58 -3.95
CA ILE A 181 12.43 -7.28 -3.30
C ILE A 181 12.84 -7.47 -1.84
N VAL A 182 12.15 -8.35 -1.11
CA VAL A 182 12.49 -8.69 0.28
C VAL A 182 13.94 -9.21 0.38
N SER A 183 14.31 -10.14 -0.51
CA SER A 183 15.67 -10.69 -0.57
C SER A 183 16.71 -9.62 -0.90
N ASP A 184 16.46 -8.77 -1.89
CA ASP A 184 17.41 -7.74 -2.31
C ASP A 184 17.58 -6.65 -1.25
N VAL A 185 16.52 -6.28 -0.53
CA VAL A 185 16.63 -5.40 0.64
C VAL A 185 17.49 -6.06 1.71
N ASN A 186 17.25 -7.33 2.05
CA ASN A 186 18.05 -8.04 3.04
C ASN A 186 19.54 -8.10 2.67
N ASN A 187 19.84 -8.51 1.44
CA ASN A 187 21.20 -8.59 0.91
C ASN A 187 21.87 -7.21 0.88
N THR A 188 21.11 -6.16 0.57
CA THR A 188 21.58 -4.77 0.63
C THR A 188 21.95 -4.39 2.05
N LEU A 189 21.08 -4.66 3.04
CA LEU A 189 21.37 -4.36 4.45
C LEU A 189 22.62 -5.09 4.94
N ILE A 190 22.77 -6.37 4.63
CA ILE A 190 23.97 -7.18 4.96
C ILE A 190 25.23 -6.56 4.32
N SER A 191 25.20 -6.32 3.00
CA SER A 191 26.38 -5.81 2.28
C SER A 191 26.78 -4.40 2.69
N GLN A 192 25.83 -3.57 3.11
CA GLN A 192 26.05 -2.19 3.50
C GLN A 192 26.27 -2.00 5.00
N PHE A 193 26.09 -3.05 5.83
CA PHE A 193 26.12 -2.94 7.28
C PHE A 193 27.39 -2.26 7.80
N ASN A 194 28.55 -2.77 7.40
CA ASN A 194 29.85 -2.22 7.79
C ASN A 194 30.18 -0.92 7.03
N THR A 195 29.91 -0.88 5.72
CA THR A 195 30.25 0.26 4.85
C THR A 195 29.54 1.55 5.26
N LEU A 196 28.28 1.45 5.67
CA LEU A 196 27.48 2.59 6.13
C LEU A 196 27.45 2.73 7.66
N ASN A 197 28.17 1.86 8.38
CA ASN A 197 28.15 1.78 9.84
C ASN A 197 26.71 1.74 10.39
N LEU A 198 25.85 0.90 9.77
CA LEU A 198 24.42 0.82 10.12
C LEU A 198 24.21 0.44 11.58
N GLY A 199 25.08 -0.44 12.09
CA GLY A 199 25.14 -0.83 13.49
C GLY A 199 25.50 0.27 14.47
N ASN A 200 25.77 1.52 14.05
CA ASN A 200 25.85 2.71 14.91
C ASN A 200 25.16 3.93 14.28
N CYS A 201 24.30 3.72 13.27
CA CYS A 201 23.63 4.80 12.59
C CYS A 201 22.60 5.44 13.53
N SER A 202 22.85 6.69 13.93
CA SER A 202 21.94 7.46 14.77
C SER A 202 20.92 8.18 13.90
N ILE A 203 19.64 8.03 14.26
CA ILE A 203 18.51 8.73 13.68
C ILE A 203 18.08 9.79 14.67
N SER A 204 17.94 11.04 14.20
CA SER A 204 17.52 12.15 15.05
C SER A 204 16.50 13.00 14.33
N THR A 205 15.34 13.20 14.95
CA THR A 205 14.36 14.18 14.48
C THR A 205 14.80 15.60 14.88
N THR A 206 14.29 16.59 14.16
CA THR A 206 14.60 18.00 14.42
C THR A 206 13.58 18.63 15.37
N THR A 207 13.81 19.89 15.74
CA THR A 207 12.85 20.73 16.46
C THR A 207 11.91 21.48 15.51
N TYR A 208 11.73 21.00 14.28
CA TYR A 208 10.96 21.70 13.25
C TYR A 208 9.90 20.78 12.63
N PHE A 209 8.71 21.35 12.45
CA PHE A 209 7.68 20.78 11.60
C PHE A 209 7.67 21.51 10.26
N ASN A 210 7.65 20.74 9.19
CA ASN A 210 7.46 21.24 7.85
C ASN A 210 6.00 20.98 7.43
N VAL A 211 5.23 22.05 7.24
CA VAL A 211 3.89 21.97 6.67
C VAL A 211 3.96 22.43 5.21
N SER A 212 3.62 21.52 4.30
CA SER A 212 3.67 21.78 2.86
C SER A 212 2.51 21.13 2.14
N GLY A 213 1.67 21.96 1.51
CA GLY A 213 0.41 21.50 0.92
C GLY A 213 -0.48 20.89 2.00
N SER A 214 -0.93 19.66 1.76
CA SER A 214 -1.80 18.89 2.67
C SER A 214 -1.04 18.08 3.72
N TYR A 215 0.29 18.18 3.79
CA TYR A 215 1.11 17.34 4.66
C TYR A 215 1.74 18.17 5.78
N ALA A 216 1.69 17.62 6.99
CA ALA A 216 2.54 18.03 8.09
C ALA A 216 3.58 16.94 8.36
N MET A 217 4.84 17.32 8.39
CA MET A 217 5.98 16.42 8.45
C MET A 217 6.92 16.84 9.58
N TRP A 218 7.39 15.87 10.35
CA TRP A 218 8.41 16.08 11.37
C TRP A 218 9.77 15.73 10.77
N ASP A 219 10.60 16.75 10.57
CA ASP A 219 11.84 16.61 9.82
C ASP A 219 12.85 15.75 10.58
N VAL A 220 13.63 14.96 9.84
CA VAL A 220 14.71 14.11 10.35
C VAL A 220 16.04 14.62 9.79
N HIS A 221 17.07 14.64 10.63
CA HIS A 221 18.43 14.93 10.17
C HIS A 221 18.89 13.88 9.17
N ASN A 222 19.21 14.30 7.95
CA ASN A 222 19.73 13.43 6.91
C ASN A 222 21.21 13.11 7.14
N SER A 223 21.48 12.14 8.02
CA SER A 223 22.84 11.69 8.32
C SER A 223 23.45 10.93 7.13
N PRO A 224 24.79 10.85 7.01
CA PRO A 224 25.44 10.13 5.92
C PRO A 224 25.02 8.64 5.81
N CYS A 225 24.82 7.95 6.94
CA CYS A 225 24.35 6.57 6.94
C CYS A 225 22.91 6.45 6.44
N LEU A 226 22.03 7.39 6.81
CA LEU A 226 20.64 7.42 6.37
C LEU A 226 20.51 7.73 4.87
N GLN A 227 21.26 8.71 4.37
CA GLN A 227 21.36 8.99 2.93
C GLN A 227 21.92 7.79 2.16
N GLY A 228 23.00 7.19 2.67
CA GLY A 228 23.62 6.01 2.07
C GLY A 228 22.64 4.83 1.99
N LEU A 229 21.85 4.63 3.04
CA LEU A 229 20.84 3.59 3.09
C LEU A 229 19.71 3.83 2.07
N ASN A 230 19.18 5.06 1.96
CA ASN A 230 18.22 5.41 0.90
C ASN A 230 18.79 5.06 -0.49
N ASN A 231 20.01 5.52 -0.80
CA ASN A 231 20.64 5.28 -2.10
C ASN A 231 20.79 3.77 -2.39
N ALA A 232 21.24 3.00 -1.41
CA ALA A 232 21.45 1.57 -1.55
C ALA A 232 20.14 0.81 -1.80
N ILE A 233 19.09 1.13 -1.03
CA ILE A 233 17.76 0.54 -1.18
C ILE A 233 17.15 0.86 -2.55
N VAL A 234 17.19 2.13 -2.97
CA VAL A 234 16.66 2.55 -4.28
C VAL A 234 17.42 1.86 -5.42
N ASN A 235 18.74 1.79 -5.35
CA ASN A 235 19.55 1.08 -6.36
C ASN A 235 19.20 -0.41 -6.45
N ALA A 236 19.01 -1.08 -5.32
CA ALA A 236 18.69 -2.50 -5.28
C ALA A 236 17.30 -2.81 -5.86
N THR A 237 16.33 -1.92 -5.66
CA THR A 237 14.91 -2.24 -5.86
C THR A 237 14.23 -1.53 -7.03
N SER A 238 14.81 -0.44 -7.56
CA SER A 238 14.17 0.39 -8.61
C SER A 238 13.90 -0.31 -9.94
N ARG A 239 14.51 -1.48 -10.18
CA ARG A 239 14.24 -2.34 -11.34
C ARG A 239 12.90 -3.08 -11.27
N TYR A 240 12.32 -3.21 -10.07
CA TYR A 240 11.04 -3.90 -9.83
C TYR A 240 9.84 -2.95 -9.79
N VAL A 241 10.09 -1.66 -9.99
CA VAL A 241 9.07 -0.62 -10.00
C VAL A 241 8.18 -0.77 -11.21
N ASP A 242 6.88 -0.64 -11.00
CA ASP A 242 5.89 -0.60 -12.07
C ASP A 242 6.24 0.51 -13.07
N PRO A 243 6.40 0.22 -14.38
CA PRO A 243 6.69 1.22 -15.39
C PRO A 243 5.71 2.42 -15.39
N ARG A 244 4.45 2.21 -14.99
CA ARG A 244 3.45 3.28 -14.86
C ARG A 244 3.81 4.31 -13.80
N SER A 245 4.48 3.91 -12.73
CA SER A 245 4.99 4.84 -11.71
C SER A 245 6.11 5.72 -12.25
N LYS A 246 6.86 5.25 -13.24
CA LYS A 246 7.92 6.02 -13.90
C LYS A 246 7.38 7.01 -14.93
N SER A 247 6.18 6.77 -15.47
CA SER A 247 5.53 7.68 -16.43
C SER A 247 4.52 8.64 -15.79
N THR A 248 4.07 8.38 -14.56
CA THR A 248 3.07 9.22 -13.87
C THR A 248 3.73 10.30 -13.03
N ILE A 249 3.66 11.55 -13.48
CA ILE A 249 4.16 12.71 -12.72
C ILE A 249 3.05 13.24 -11.80
N PRO A 250 3.25 13.27 -10.47
CA PRO A 250 2.27 13.85 -9.54
C PRO A 250 1.99 15.32 -9.86
N SER A 251 0.73 15.75 -9.73
CA SER A 251 0.31 17.11 -10.10
C SER A 251 1.08 18.20 -9.36
N TRP A 252 1.42 18.00 -8.08
CA TRP A 252 2.18 18.96 -7.29
C TRP A 252 3.60 19.21 -7.84
N VAL A 253 4.21 18.22 -8.51
CA VAL A 253 5.53 18.37 -9.15
C VAL A 253 5.45 19.39 -10.28
N ASN A 254 4.31 19.46 -10.99
CA ASN A 254 4.12 20.41 -12.09
C ASN A 254 4.13 21.88 -11.64
N ASN A 255 3.80 22.13 -10.36
CA ASN A 255 3.73 23.45 -9.75
C ASN A 255 5.08 23.92 -9.14
N LEU A 256 6.12 23.09 -9.18
CA LEU A 256 7.44 23.45 -8.66
C LEU A 256 8.18 24.42 -9.59
N PRO A 257 9.16 25.20 -9.07
CA PRO A 257 10.08 25.97 -9.90
C PRO A 257 10.73 25.12 -10.99
N PRO A 258 10.95 25.64 -12.21
CA PRO A 258 11.35 24.83 -13.37
C PRO A 258 12.55 23.91 -13.13
N GLN A 259 13.58 24.41 -12.44
CA GLN A 259 14.81 23.65 -12.15
C GLN A 259 14.53 22.48 -11.20
N LEU A 260 13.79 22.73 -10.11
CA LEU A 260 13.44 21.69 -9.15
C LEU A 260 12.49 20.66 -9.77
N ARG A 261 11.49 21.13 -10.54
CA ARG A 261 10.57 20.28 -11.28
C ARG A 261 11.30 19.31 -12.18
N GLN A 262 12.29 19.78 -12.94
CA GLN A 262 13.08 18.94 -13.84
C GLN A 262 13.78 17.81 -13.08
N VAL A 263 14.41 18.12 -11.94
CA VAL A 263 15.09 17.12 -11.12
C VAL A 263 14.09 16.09 -10.57
N LYS A 264 12.94 16.53 -10.07
CA LYS A 264 11.88 15.63 -9.55
C LYS A 264 11.32 14.72 -10.64
N VAL A 265 11.07 15.25 -11.84
CA VAL A 265 10.63 14.46 -13.00
C VAL A 265 11.67 13.42 -13.38
N LEU A 266 12.96 13.76 -13.39
CA LEU A 266 14.03 12.79 -13.67
C LEU A 266 14.07 11.68 -12.63
N MET A 267 13.94 12.00 -11.33
CA MET A 267 13.89 10.98 -10.27
C MET A 267 12.68 10.05 -10.44
N ILE A 268 11.51 10.57 -10.81
CA ILE A 268 10.32 9.76 -11.09
C ILE A 268 10.55 8.87 -12.32
N GLN A 269 11.05 9.42 -13.42
CA GLN A 269 11.25 8.65 -14.65
C GLN A 269 12.26 7.52 -14.48
N GLN A 270 13.28 7.72 -13.65
CA GLN A 270 14.32 6.72 -13.44
C GLN A 270 13.93 5.70 -12.34
N TYR A 271 13.34 6.19 -11.24
CA TYR A 271 13.16 5.43 -10.00
C TYR A 271 11.71 5.37 -9.51
N GLY A 272 10.74 5.94 -10.22
CA GLY A 272 9.31 5.92 -9.85
C GLY A 272 8.99 6.65 -8.55
N SER A 273 9.88 7.51 -8.04
CA SER A 273 9.65 8.31 -6.84
C SER A 273 10.42 9.63 -6.92
N PRO A 274 9.83 10.77 -6.53
CA PRO A 274 10.47 12.08 -6.65
C PRO A 274 11.52 12.40 -5.57
N ASN A 275 11.49 11.69 -4.44
CA ASN A 275 12.23 12.04 -3.22
C ASN A 275 13.32 10.99 -2.89
N VAL A 276 14.16 10.68 -3.88
CA VAL A 276 15.27 9.70 -3.76
C VAL A 276 16.62 10.36 -4.05
N PHE A 277 17.72 9.73 -3.61
CA PHE A 277 19.09 10.22 -3.82
C PHE A 277 19.29 11.66 -3.30
N SER A 278 19.79 12.57 -4.14
CA SER A 278 20.01 13.97 -3.77
C SER A 278 18.72 14.72 -3.43
N GLN A 279 17.55 14.14 -3.74
CA GLN A 279 16.23 14.68 -3.42
C GLN A 279 15.60 14.04 -2.18
N PHE A 280 16.33 13.15 -1.50
CA PHE A 280 15.89 12.51 -0.28
C PHE A 280 15.80 13.52 0.87
N GLN A 281 14.62 13.56 1.48
CA GLN A 281 14.27 14.47 2.57
C GLN A 281 13.60 13.63 3.66
N PRO A 282 14.36 13.01 4.57
CA PRO A 282 13.78 12.12 5.57
C PRO A 282 12.90 12.89 6.55
N HIS A 283 11.72 12.35 6.82
CA HIS A 283 10.75 12.91 7.75
C HIS A 283 9.82 11.81 8.26
N VAL A 284 9.07 12.13 9.31
CA VAL A 284 7.90 11.37 9.75
C VAL A 284 6.66 12.17 9.36
N THR A 285 5.80 11.64 8.50
CA THR A 285 4.53 12.29 8.16
C THR A 285 3.58 12.22 9.35
N ILE A 286 3.34 13.33 10.04
CA ILE A 286 2.58 13.34 11.31
C ILE A 286 1.08 13.53 11.11
N ALA A 287 0.66 14.18 10.01
CA ALA A 287 -0.75 14.44 9.71
C ALA A 287 -0.92 14.80 8.23
N HIS A 288 -2.14 14.60 7.72
CA HIS A 288 -2.53 14.99 6.38
C HIS A 288 -3.95 15.52 6.37
N ASP A 289 -4.19 16.67 5.72
CA ASP A 289 -5.52 17.24 5.50
C ASP A 289 -5.59 17.85 4.09
N ASP A 290 -6.35 17.22 3.20
CA ASP A 290 -6.67 17.73 1.87
C ASP A 290 -8.01 18.47 1.78
N VAL A 291 -8.76 18.52 2.87
CA VAL A 291 -10.05 19.23 2.97
C VAL A 291 -9.80 20.69 3.38
N THR A 292 -9.02 20.91 4.44
CA THR A 292 -8.72 22.24 4.98
C THR A 292 -7.23 22.46 5.30
N PRO A 293 -6.30 22.43 4.31
CA PRO A 293 -4.85 22.50 4.56
C PRO A 293 -4.36 23.68 5.44
N THR A 294 -5.09 24.81 5.46
CA THR A 294 -4.78 25.95 6.33
C THR A 294 -5.07 25.70 7.81
N GLN A 295 -6.04 24.83 8.12
CA GLN A 295 -6.34 24.39 9.49
C GLN A 295 -5.20 23.51 10.01
N LEU A 296 -4.68 22.61 9.17
CA LEU A 296 -3.50 21.79 9.50
C LEU A 296 -2.29 22.65 9.89
N ASP A 297 -1.94 23.66 9.08
CA ASP A 297 -0.84 24.58 9.42
C ASP A 297 -1.08 25.29 10.76
N SER A 298 -2.32 25.75 11.00
CA SER A 298 -2.70 26.40 12.26
C SER A 298 -2.58 25.47 13.46
N ALA A 299 -3.04 24.23 13.33
CA ALA A 299 -2.95 23.20 14.37
C ALA A 299 -1.49 22.86 14.69
N VAL A 300 -0.65 22.66 13.67
CA VAL A 300 0.78 22.36 13.86
C VAL A 300 1.52 23.53 14.51
N ARG A 301 1.23 24.78 14.11
CA ARG A 301 1.80 25.96 14.77
C ARG A 301 1.39 26.07 16.23
N ALA A 302 0.15 25.72 16.57
CA ALA A 302 -0.37 25.73 17.94
C ALA A 302 0.30 24.64 18.82
N ILE A 303 0.79 23.55 18.24
CA ILE A 303 1.59 22.55 18.97
C ILE A 303 2.91 23.17 19.48
N GLY A 304 3.48 24.07 18.68
CA GLY A 304 4.79 24.68 18.92
C GLY A 304 5.93 23.76 18.51
N THR A 305 7.07 23.89 19.18
CA THR A 305 8.29 23.15 18.86
C THR A 305 8.19 21.68 19.32
N PRO A 306 8.37 20.69 18.43
CA PRO A 306 8.43 19.29 18.84
C PRO A 306 9.65 19.02 19.71
N VAL A 307 9.47 18.12 20.68
CA VAL A 307 10.60 17.55 21.43
C VAL A 307 11.34 16.60 20.50
N PRO A 308 12.61 16.89 20.14
CA PRO A 308 13.38 16.02 19.25
C PRO A 308 13.62 14.68 19.93
N CYS A 309 13.75 13.63 19.14
CA CYS A 309 14.05 12.30 19.62
C CYS A 309 15.21 11.72 18.81
N THR A 310 16.10 11.02 19.51
CA THR A 310 17.30 10.42 18.93
C THR A 310 17.36 8.96 19.35
N TYR A 311 17.62 8.07 18.39
CA TYR A 311 17.73 6.65 18.62
C TYR A 311 18.67 6.01 17.62
N LYS A 312 19.15 4.82 17.97
CA LYS A 312 19.97 3.99 17.09
C LYS A 312 19.06 3.27 16.10
N LEU A 313 19.39 3.31 14.82
CA LEU A 313 18.70 2.55 13.78
C LEU A 313 18.74 1.05 14.12
N ARG A 314 17.56 0.43 14.23
CA ARG A 314 17.41 -0.99 14.53
C ARG A 314 16.61 -1.76 13.50
N TYR A 315 15.49 -1.21 13.04
CA TYR A 315 14.58 -1.91 12.14
C TYR A 315 14.42 -1.18 10.81
N VAL A 316 14.68 -1.89 9.74
CA VAL A 316 14.20 -1.56 8.38
C VAL A 316 13.07 -2.52 8.05
N SER A 317 12.05 -2.07 7.36
CA SER A 317 10.86 -2.87 7.06
C SER A 317 10.29 -2.55 5.69
N ILE A 318 9.52 -3.50 5.15
CA ILE A 318 8.75 -3.33 3.93
C ILE A 318 7.29 -3.46 4.34
N GLY A 319 6.53 -2.37 4.24
CA GLY A 319 5.12 -2.33 4.64
C GLY A 319 4.19 -2.08 3.47
N LEU A 320 2.93 -2.51 3.62
CA LEU A 320 1.86 -2.07 2.74
C LEU A 320 1.57 -0.59 2.96
N THR A 321 1.52 0.14 1.86
CA THR A 321 1.21 1.58 1.87
C THR A 321 -0.29 1.78 2.08
N GLY A 322 -0.64 2.64 3.04
CA GLY A 322 -1.99 3.14 3.26
C GLY A 322 -2.22 4.45 2.51
N ASP A 323 -3.31 5.13 2.86
CA ASP A 323 -3.60 6.43 2.28
C ASP A 323 -2.46 7.43 2.58
N TYR A 324 -2.29 8.42 1.68
CA TYR A 324 -1.32 9.51 1.83
C TYR A 324 0.14 9.05 1.94
N GLY A 325 0.46 7.87 1.39
CA GLY A 325 1.82 7.33 1.42
C GLY A 325 2.27 6.80 2.78
N THR A 326 1.34 6.66 3.73
CA THR A 326 1.62 6.12 5.07
C THR A 326 1.86 4.62 5.05
N VAL A 327 2.34 4.04 6.15
CA VAL A 327 2.43 2.58 6.33
C VAL A 327 1.24 2.11 7.15
N LEU A 328 0.57 1.05 6.71
CA LEU A 328 -0.52 0.43 7.47
C LEU A 328 0.03 -0.32 8.70
N ARG A 329 -0.50 0.00 9.88
CA ARG A 329 -0.06 -0.57 11.16
C ARG A 329 -0.25 -2.08 11.17
N GLY A 330 0.82 -2.80 11.51
CA GLY A 330 0.80 -4.26 11.59
C GLY A 330 0.68 -4.97 10.23
N LYS A 331 0.96 -4.27 9.13
CA LYS A 331 0.92 -4.80 7.76
C LYS A 331 2.30 -4.80 7.11
N ASP A 332 3.34 -4.99 7.92
CA ASP A 332 4.68 -5.26 7.40
C ASP A 332 4.72 -6.63 6.73
N VAL A 333 5.30 -6.63 5.55
CA VAL A 333 5.55 -7.80 4.71
C VAL A 333 6.87 -8.45 5.12
N ALA A 334 7.85 -7.65 5.54
CA ALA A 334 9.13 -8.09 6.06
C ALA A 334 9.68 -7.07 7.05
N ILE A 335 10.38 -7.56 8.09
CA ILE A 335 11.07 -6.76 9.10
C ILE A 335 12.50 -7.29 9.20
N PHE A 336 13.48 -6.40 9.11
CA PHE A 336 14.91 -6.70 9.21
C PHE A 336 15.47 -6.08 10.49
N ASP A 337 15.95 -6.91 11.40
CA ASP A 337 16.60 -6.48 12.64
C ASP A 337 18.12 -6.34 12.41
N LEU A 338 18.60 -5.11 12.39
CA LEU A 338 20.01 -4.82 12.12
C LEU A 338 20.94 -5.25 13.26
N GLU A 339 20.42 -5.55 14.45
CA GLU A 339 21.23 -6.14 15.54
C GLU A 339 21.58 -7.61 15.28
N GLN A 340 20.97 -8.25 14.28
CA GLN A 340 21.19 -9.65 13.91
C GLN A 340 22.11 -9.82 12.69
N LEU A 341 22.61 -8.72 12.10
CA LEU A 341 23.42 -8.73 10.87
C LEU A 341 24.93 -8.76 11.12
#